data_AF-A0A2C8FC87-F1
#
_entry.id   AF-A0A2C8FC87-F1
#
_cell.length_a   1.000
_cell.length_b   1.000
_cell.length_c   1.000
_cell.angle_alpha   90.00
_cell.angle_beta   90.00
_cell.angle_gamma   90.00
#
_symmetry.space_group_name_H-M   'P 1'
#
loop_
_entity.id
_entity.type
_entity.pdbx_description
1 polymer ?
#
loop_
_entity_poly.entity_id
_entity_poly.type
_entity_poly.pdbx_seq_one_letter_code
_entity_poly.pdbx_strand_id
1 'polypeptide(L)'
;MLEDVEVNIPEYFRFMAEYAGPMALKLSQRLHGKPDCFDYDEHAAIDCPAFINEKLADMQEYVPDVVEAINSLGRSVSEYEILNAFEDIDRACDPILTSMDEVKCALFEDVEEAKPLLLNVMGRVIQDVALMLQQLHQAVLTPEHCIEDYEDSLVMDLTVEFRIDEEMAALEAWANRQNRTSGGGWGGLLGAFGLGWWMASD
;
A
#
# COMPACT_ATOMS: atom_id res chain seq x y z
N MET A 1 21.52 25.25 -26.20
CA MET A 1 21.02 26.03 -25.06
C MET A 1 19.55 25.71 -25.00
N LEU A 2 19.15 24.80 -24.10
CA LEU A 2 17.74 24.61 -23.80
C LEU A 2 17.32 25.90 -23.10
N GLU A 3 16.36 26.61 -23.66
CA GLU A 3 15.70 27.72 -22.98
C GLU A 3 15.16 27.18 -21.66
N ASP A 4 15.39 27.91 -20.55
CA ASP A 4 14.79 27.59 -19.26
C ASP A 4 13.27 27.66 -19.42
N VAL A 5 12.64 26.52 -19.73
CA VAL A 5 11.19 26.38 -19.74
C VAL A 5 10.74 26.50 -18.29
N GLU A 6 10.27 27.69 -17.92
CA GLU A 6 9.70 27.93 -16.60
C GLU A 6 8.38 27.15 -16.50
N VAL A 7 8.44 25.94 -15.94
CA VAL A 7 7.26 25.10 -15.71
C VAL A 7 6.40 25.77 -14.64
N ASN A 8 5.25 26.30 -15.06
CA ASN A 8 4.30 26.90 -14.14
C ASN A 8 3.51 25.82 -13.40
N ILE A 9 3.98 25.46 -12.20
CA ILE A 9 3.30 24.53 -11.32
C ILE A 9 2.29 25.29 -10.44
N PRO A 10 1.01 24.90 -10.40
CA PRO A 10 0.04 25.49 -9.48
C PRO A 10 0.47 25.41 -8.01
N GLU A 11 0.14 26.44 -7.23
CA GLU A 11 0.54 26.54 -5.81
C GLU A 11 0.02 25.40 -4.96
N TYR A 12 -1.20 24.91 -5.23
CA TYR A 12 -1.76 23.76 -4.51
C TYR A 12 -0.96 22.47 -4.73
N PHE A 13 -0.36 22.25 -5.91
CA PHE A 13 0.54 21.10 -6.12
C PHE A 13 1.86 21.28 -5.36
N ARG A 14 2.39 22.51 -5.29
CA ARG A 14 3.57 22.79 -4.44
C ARG A 14 3.29 22.47 -2.99
N PHE A 15 2.14 22.92 -2.48
CA PHE A 15 1.70 22.62 -1.14
C PHE A 15 1.53 21.11 -0.92
N MET A 16 0.87 20.39 -1.84
CA MET A 16 0.77 18.92 -1.76
C MET A 16 2.15 18.25 -1.68
N ALA A 17 3.12 18.68 -2.49
CA ALA A 17 4.47 18.12 -2.50
C ALA A 17 5.24 18.34 -1.19
N GLU A 18 4.99 19.43 -0.47
CA GLU A 18 5.60 19.70 0.84
C GLU A 18 5.22 18.64 1.88
N TYR A 19 4.01 18.08 1.79
CA TYR A 19 3.51 17.03 2.69
C TYR A 19 3.77 15.62 2.16
N ALA A 20 3.76 15.44 0.84
CA ALA A 20 3.95 14.13 0.21
C ALA A 20 5.32 13.51 0.53
N GLY A 21 6.40 14.30 0.46
CA GLY A 21 7.76 13.82 0.74
C GLY A 21 7.92 13.26 2.17
N PRO A 22 7.62 14.04 3.23
CA PRO A 22 7.65 13.57 4.61
C PRO A 22 6.76 12.35 4.87
N MET A 23 5.55 12.32 4.28
CA MET A 23 4.65 11.18 4.46
C MET A 23 5.17 9.92 3.78
N ALA A 24 5.67 10.01 2.55
CA ALA A 24 6.27 8.86 1.88
C ALA A 24 7.45 8.28 2.67
N LEU A 25 8.27 9.15 3.28
CA LEU A 25 9.36 8.73 4.16
C LEU A 25 8.81 8.01 5.40
N LYS A 26 7.78 8.55 6.05
CA LYS A 26 7.12 7.94 7.21
C LYS A 26 6.58 6.54 6.88
N LEU A 27 5.84 6.41 5.79
CA LEU A 27 5.28 5.14 5.33
C LEU A 27 6.39 4.12 5.01
N SER A 28 7.43 4.54 4.28
CA SER A 28 8.57 3.68 3.95
C SER A 28 9.34 3.20 5.19
N GLN A 29 9.54 4.09 6.17
CA GLN A 29 10.18 3.73 7.44
C GLN A 29 9.37 2.69 8.21
N ARG A 30 8.04 2.80 8.28
CA ARG A 30 7.22 1.77 8.92
C ARG A 30 7.16 0.47 8.11
N LEU A 31 7.08 0.56 6.79
CA LEU A 31 7.06 -0.60 5.90
C LEU A 31 8.30 -1.48 6.12
N HIS A 32 9.49 -0.88 6.09
CA HIS A 32 10.77 -1.60 6.19
C HIS A 32 11.32 -1.70 7.63
N GLY A 33 10.74 -0.96 8.57
CA GLY A 33 11.13 -0.95 9.96
C GLY A 33 10.80 -2.26 10.68
N LYS A 34 11.57 -2.54 11.73
CA LYS A 34 11.24 -3.59 12.70
C LYS A 34 10.39 -2.98 13.82
N PRO A 35 9.16 -3.46 14.04
CA PRO A 35 8.35 -3.02 15.17
C PRO A 35 8.95 -3.47 16.50
N ASP A 36 8.53 -2.82 17.58
CA ASP A 36 8.79 -3.29 18.93
C ASP A 36 7.79 -4.40 19.28
N CYS A 37 8.25 -5.65 19.31
CA CYS A 37 7.37 -6.80 19.51
C CYS A 37 6.80 -6.95 20.92
N PHE A 38 7.20 -6.11 21.89
CA PHE A 38 6.55 -6.09 23.21
C PHE A 38 5.07 -5.70 23.15
N ASP A 39 4.68 -4.89 22.16
CA ASP A 39 3.31 -4.41 22.00
C ASP A 39 2.41 -5.36 21.18
N TYR A 40 2.97 -6.48 20.67
CA TYR A 40 2.29 -7.40 19.75
C TYR A 40 2.30 -8.83 20.29
N ASP A 41 1.22 -9.59 20.04
CA ASP A 41 1.13 -10.97 20.50
C ASP A 41 1.99 -11.91 19.64
N GLU A 42 3.16 -12.30 20.15
CA GLU A 42 4.10 -13.21 19.48
C GLU A 42 3.49 -14.60 19.17
N HIS A 43 2.41 -15.02 19.86
CA HIS A 43 1.86 -16.38 19.78
C HIS A 43 0.66 -16.51 18.83
N ALA A 44 0.33 -15.48 18.04
CA ALA A 44 -0.88 -15.44 17.22
C ALA A 44 -0.96 -16.45 16.06
N ALA A 45 0.17 -16.97 15.54
CA ALA A 45 0.18 -17.75 14.30
C ALA A 45 0.25 -19.29 14.46
N ILE A 46 -0.01 -19.81 15.67
CA ILE A 46 -0.15 -21.26 15.92
C ILE A 46 -1.31 -21.86 15.09
N ASP A 47 -2.33 -21.06 14.75
CA ASP A 47 -3.44 -21.40 13.83
C ASP A 47 -3.32 -20.58 12.53
N CYS A 48 -2.27 -20.89 11.75
CA CYS A 48 -1.86 -20.11 10.59
C CYS A 48 -2.95 -19.85 9.52
N PRO A 49 -3.92 -20.74 9.21
CA PRO A 49 -4.99 -20.38 8.27
C PRO A 49 -5.92 -19.28 8.81
N ALA A 50 -6.32 -19.34 10.08
CA ALA A 50 -7.22 -18.35 10.67
C ALA A 50 -6.57 -16.98 10.73
N PHE A 51 -5.30 -16.93 11.15
CA PHE A 51 -4.51 -15.70 11.21
C PHE A 51 -4.34 -15.04 9.83
N ILE A 52 -3.99 -15.81 8.79
CA ILE A 52 -3.86 -15.25 7.43
C ILE A 52 -5.20 -14.71 6.93
N ASN A 53 -6.31 -15.42 7.16
CA ASN A 53 -7.63 -14.96 6.72
C ASN A 53 -8.07 -13.69 7.44
N GLU A 54 -7.77 -13.57 8.73
CA GLU A 54 -8.01 -12.35 9.49
C GLU A 54 -7.25 -11.17 8.88
N LYS A 55 -5.94 -11.32 8.62
CA LYS A 55 -5.14 -10.24 8.03
C LYS A 55 -5.57 -9.89 6.60
N LEU A 56 -6.04 -10.85 5.81
CA LEU A 56 -6.62 -10.55 4.50
C LEU A 56 -7.98 -9.86 4.59
N ALA A 57 -8.80 -10.19 5.61
CA ALA A 57 -10.04 -9.49 5.89
C ALA A 57 -9.79 -8.04 6.33
N ASP A 58 -8.79 -7.81 7.18
CA ASP A 58 -8.32 -6.47 7.54
C ASP A 58 -7.98 -5.66 6.26
N MET A 59 -7.24 -6.26 5.32
CA MET A 59 -6.93 -5.59 4.04
C MET A 59 -8.18 -5.25 3.23
N GLN A 60 -9.19 -6.12 3.21
CA GLN A 60 -10.45 -5.85 2.52
C GLN A 60 -11.23 -4.70 3.17
N GLU A 61 -11.11 -4.55 4.48
CA GLU A 61 -11.77 -3.46 5.21
C GLU A 61 -11.05 -2.12 4.98
N TYR A 62 -9.71 -2.10 5.01
CA TYR A 62 -8.95 -0.84 5.06
C TYR A 62 -8.46 -0.30 3.71
N VAL A 63 -8.27 -1.15 2.69
CA VAL A 63 -7.85 -0.68 1.35
C VAL A 63 -8.84 0.31 0.72
N PRO A 64 -10.17 0.15 0.83
CA PRO A 64 -11.12 1.13 0.29
C PRO A 64 -10.96 2.51 0.92
N ASP A 65 -10.68 2.59 2.22
CA ASP A 65 -10.44 3.85 2.92
C ASP A 65 -9.17 4.54 2.41
N VAL A 66 -8.13 3.77 2.09
CA VAL A 66 -6.90 4.30 1.46
C VAL A 66 -7.21 4.87 0.08
N VAL A 67 -7.99 4.15 -0.75
CA VAL A 67 -8.43 4.63 -2.07
C VAL A 67 -9.23 5.93 -1.93
N GLU A 68 -10.18 5.99 -1.00
CA GLU A 68 -11.00 7.17 -0.78
C GLU A 68 -10.16 8.37 -0.35
N ALA A 69 -9.20 8.18 0.55
CA ALA A 69 -8.30 9.24 1.00
C ALA A 69 -7.42 9.79 -0.14
N ILE A 70 -6.90 8.91 -1.00
CA ILE A 70 -6.12 9.30 -2.19
C ILE A 70 -6.99 10.06 -3.19
N ASN A 71 -8.20 9.57 -3.45
CA ASN A 71 -9.16 10.26 -4.32
C ASN A 71 -9.58 11.62 -3.74
N SER A 72 -9.61 11.78 -2.42
CA SER A 72 -9.80 13.07 -1.76
C SER A 72 -8.64 14.02 -2.06
N LEU A 73 -7.40 13.54 -1.96
CA LEU A 73 -6.20 14.32 -2.31
C LEU A 73 -6.24 14.79 -3.78
N GLY A 74 -6.55 13.90 -4.72
CA GLY A 74 -6.63 14.23 -6.14
C GLY A 74 -7.71 15.27 -6.52
N ARG A 75 -8.70 15.49 -5.64
CA ARG A 75 -9.77 16.50 -5.80
C ARG A 75 -9.52 17.78 -5.01
N SER A 76 -8.50 17.80 -4.15
CA SER A 76 -8.24 18.90 -3.23
C SER A 76 -7.56 20.07 -3.95
N VAL A 77 -8.07 21.29 -3.75
CA VAL A 77 -7.50 22.50 -4.38
C VAL A 77 -7.17 23.59 -3.36
N SER A 78 -7.67 23.48 -2.13
CA SER A 78 -7.33 24.38 -1.02
C SER A 78 -6.38 23.73 -0.02
N GLU A 79 -5.57 24.54 0.66
CA GLU A 79 -4.64 24.05 1.70
C GLU A 79 -5.37 23.23 2.78
N TYR A 80 -6.56 23.64 3.19
CA TYR A 80 -7.35 22.93 4.19
C TYR A 80 -7.78 21.53 3.72
N GLU A 81 -8.26 21.40 2.47
CA GLU A 81 -8.62 20.10 1.89
C GLU A 81 -7.39 19.20 1.75
N ILE A 82 -6.27 19.76 1.30
CA ILE A 82 -5.00 19.03 1.15
C ILE A 82 -4.53 18.48 2.50
N LEU A 83 -4.53 19.31 3.55
CA LEU A 83 -4.16 18.88 4.90
C LEU A 83 -5.03 17.74 5.41
N ASN A 84 -6.35 17.86 5.27
CA ASN A 84 -7.28 16.81 5.68
C ASN A 84 -7.06 15.53 4.87
N ALA A 85 -6.83 15.62 3.57
CA ALA A 85 -6.57 14.46 2.74
C ALA A 85 -5.29 13.72 3.17
N PHE A 86 -4.23 14.45 3.54
CA PHE A 86 -3.04 13.83 4.11
C PHE A 86 -3.32 13.16 5.47
N GLU A 87 -4.06 13.82 6.36
CA GLU A 87 -4.48 13.20 7.63
C GLU A 87 -5.32 11.93 7.41
N ASP A 88 -6.18 11.92 6.39
CA ASP A 88 -6.99 10.77 6.02
C ASP A 88 -6.15 9.63 5.43
N ILE A 89 -5.15 9.93 4.59
CA ILE A 89 -4.20 8.93 4.08
C ILE A 89 -3.44 8.29 5.25
N ASP A 90 -2.92 9.11 6.17
CA ASP A 90 -2.18 8.61 7.34
C ASP A 90 -3.05 7.69 8.20
N ARG A 91 -4.30 8.11 8.45
CA ARG A 91 -5.28 7.33 9.23
C ARG A 91 -5.68 6.03 8.52
N ALA A 92 -5.86 6.05 7.21
CA ALA A 92 -6.26 4.88 6.43
C ALA A 92 -5.12 3.86 6.28
N CYS A 93 -3.87 4.31 6.20
CA CYS A 93 -2.71 3.41 6.12
C CYS A 93 -2.33 2.79 7.48
N ASP A 94 -2.64 3.43 8.60
CA ASP A 94 -2.19 3.00 9.93
C ASP A 94 -2.70 1.61 10.35
N PRO A 95 -3.98 1.23 10.12
CA PRO A 95 -4.46 -0.13 10.40
C PRO A 95 -3.70 -1.20 9.62
N ILE A 96 -3.45 -0.98 8.32
CA ILE A 96 -2.67 -1.91 7.47
C ILE A 96 -1.25 -2.06 8.01
N LEU A 97 -0.59 -0.95 8.33
CA LEU A 97 0.77 -0.96 8.91
C LEU A 97 0.81 -1.66 10.27
N THR A 98 -0.24 -1.52 11.08
CA THR A 98 -0.37 -2.19 12.37
C THR A 98 -0.55 -3.70 12.19
N SER A 99 -1.44 -4.14 11.29
CA SER A 99 -1.59 -5.54 10.94
C SER A 99 -0.29 -6.12 10.36
N MET A 100 0.50 -5.34 9.61
CA MET A 100 1.82 -5.76 9.15
C MET A 100 2.80 -5.98 10.30
N ASP A 101 2.81 -5.09 11.29
CA ASP A 101 3.69 -5.20 12.44
C ASP A 101 3.34 -6.41 13.32
N GLU A 102 2.04 -6.74 13.45
CA GLU A 102 1.60 -8.00 14.05
C GLU A 102 2.17 -9.21 13.30
N VAL A 103 2.08 -9.24 11.95
CA VAL A 103 2.66 -10.32 11.14
C VAL A 103 4.17 -10.40 11.32
N LYS A 104 4.88 -9.26 11.37
CA LYS A 104 6.33 -9.20 11.61
C LYS A 104 6.71 -9.78 12.97
N CYS A 105 5.89 -9.61 14.00
CA CYS A 105 6.15 -10.13 15.34
C CYS A 105 5.63 -11.55 15.58
N ALA A 106 4.64 -12.02 14.82
CA ALA A 106 4.07 -13.35 14.96
C ALA A 106 5.07 -14.48 14.64
N LEU A 107 4.97 -15.58 15.39
CA LEU A 107 5.74 -16.82 15.22
C LEU A 107 5.01 -17.79 14.28
N PHE A 108 5.59 -18.03 13.10
CA PHE A 108 5.08 -18.97 12.10
C PHE A 108 5.81 -20.31 12.22
N GLU A 109 5.29 -21.23 13.03
CA GLU A 109 5.83 -22.59 13.15
C GLU A 109 5.33 -23.46 11.98
N ASP A 110 6.22 -24.24 11.35
CA ASP A 110 5.94 -25.17 10.26
C ASP A 110 5.39 -24.54 8.95
N VAL A 111 5.31 -23.21 8.89
CA VAL A 111 4.74 -22.41 7.78
C VAL A 111 5.55 -21.12 7.51
N GLU A 112 6.86 -21.16 7.66
CA GLU A 112 7.75 -20.00 7.59
C GLU A 112 7.66 -19.23 6.25
N GLU A 113 7.33 -19.93 5.16
CA GLU A 113 7.11 -19.35 3.83
C GLU A 113 5.88 -18.43 3.77
N ALA A 114 4.89 -18.59 4.66
CA ALA A 114 3.65 -17.82 4.63
C ALA A 114 3.86 -16.36 5.07
N LYS A 115 4.72 -16.16 6.07
CA LYS A 115 5.03 -14.84 6.64
C LYS A 115 5.51 -13.84 5.58
N PRO A 116 6.56 -14.11 4.79
CA PRO A 116 7.00 -13.18 3.75
C PRO A 116 5.96 -12.97 2.64
N LEU A 117 5.15 -13.99 2.32
CA LEU A 117 4.09 -13.85 1.30
C LEU A 117 2.97 -12.91 1.78
N LEU A 118 2.52 -13.06 3.02
CA LEU A 118 1.52 -12.19 3.61
C LEU A 118 2.05 -10.74 3.75
N LEU A 119 3.30 -10.58 4.18
CA LEU A 119 3.94 -9.26 4.25
C LEU A 119 4.08 -8.60 2.88
N ASN A 120 4.30 -9.36 1.80
CA ASN A 120 4.36 -8.81 0.45
C ASN A 120 2.98 -8.30 -0.01
N VAL A 121 1.91 -9.08 0.22
CA VAL A 121 0.54 -8.66 -0.13
C VAL A 121 0.18 -7.35 0.59
N MET A 122 0.38 -7.30 1.91
CA MET A 122 0.05 -6.12 2.71
C MET A 122 0.96 -4.93 2.39
N GLY A 123 2.26 -5.20 2.24
CA GLY A 123 3.28 -4.20 1.96
C GLY A 123 3.11 -3.53 0.62
N ARG A 124 2.52 -4.20 -0.37
CA ARG A 124 2.28 -3.67 -1.70
C ARG A 124 1.37 -2.43 -1.68
N VAL A 125 0.27 -2.47 -0.92
CA VAL A 125 -0.62 -1.31 -0.76
C VAL A 125 0.15 -0.10 -0.27
N ILE A 126 0.87 -0.26 0.84
CA ILE A 126 1.66 0.83 1.46
C ILE A 126 2.76 1.32 0.51
N GLN A 127 3.41 0.40 -0.21
CA GLN A 127 4.44 0.74 -1.18
C GLN A 127 3.88 1.57 -2.32
N ASP A 128 2.73 1.20 -2.88
CA ASP A 128 2.10 1.93 -3.99
C ASP A 128 1.68 3.34 -3.55
N VAL A 129 1.15 3.50 -2.33
CA VAL A 129 0.88 4.83 -1.74
C VAL A 129 2.15 5.64 -1.59
N ALA A 130 3.21 5.06 -0.99
CA ALA A 130 4.47 5.77 -0.79
C ALA A 130 5.12 6.17 -2.13
N LEU A 131 5.03 5.34 -3.16
CA LEU A 131 5.53 5.63 -4.49
C LEU A 131 4.77 6.78 -5.16
N MET A 132 3.44 6.78 -5.10
CA MET A 132 2.62 7.87 -5.64
C MET A 132 2.91 9.20 -4.94
N LEU A 133 3.10 9.19 -3.61
CA LEU A 133 3.54 10.38 -2.87
C LEU A 133 4.96 10.84 -3.25
N GLN A 134 5.89 9.91 -3.49
CA GLN A 134 7.22 10.23 -4.00
C GLN A 134 7.17 10.85 -5.40
N GLN A 135 6.34 10.31 -6.29
CA GLN A 135 6.15 10.83 -7.64
C GLN A 135 5.56 12.23 -7.62
N LEU A 136 4.53 12.48 -6.80
CA LEU A 136 3.97 13.81 -6.58
C LEU A 136 5.05 14.81 -6.10
N HIS A 137 5.86 14.40 -5.14
CA HIS A 137 6.96 15.23 -4.63
C HIS A 137 8.02 15.52 -5.71
N GLN A 138 8.44 14.49 -6.47
CA GLN A 138 9.43 14.61 -7.53
C GLN A 138 8.94 15.43 -8.72
N ALA A 139 7.67 15.30 -9.11
CA ALA A 139 7.08 16.06 -10.21
C ALA A 139 7.05 17.56 -9.93
N VAL A 140 7.07 17.97 -8.66
CA VAL A 140 7.19 19.38 -8.27
C VAL A 140 8.63 19.85 -8.14
N LEU A 141 9.50 19.03 -7.54
CA LEU A 141 10.91 19.42 -7.31
C LEU A 141 11.78 19.35 -8.56
N THR A 142 11.52 18.38 -9.42
CA THR A 142 12.29 18.07 -10.63
C THR A 142 11.34 17.79 -11.80
N PRO A 143 10.49 18.77 -12.19
CA PRO A 143 9.48 18.58 -13.23
C PRO A 143 10.08 18.11 -14.56
N GLU A 144 11.32 18.49 -14.87
CA GLU A 144 12.05 18.08 -16.07
C GLU A 144 12.26 16.56 -16.20
N HIS A 145 12.24 15.82 -15.08
CA HIS A 145 12.33 14.36 -15.08
C HIS A 145 10.97 13.68 -15.33
N CYS A 146 9.87 14.44 -15.27
CA CYS A 146 8.50 13.97 -15.44
C CYS A 146 7.88 14.44 -16.77
N ILE A 147 8.59 15.27 -17.54
CA ILE A 147 8.18 15.70 -18.88
C ILE A 147 8.69 14.66 -19.88
N GLU A 148 7.94 13.59 -20.10
CA GLU A 148 8.07 12.78 -21.32
C GLU A 148 7.39 13.54 -22.46
N ASP A 149 8.09 13.92 -23.54
CA ASP A 149 7.62 14.32 -24.89
C ASP A 149 6.26 15.10 -25.09
N TYR A 150 5.60 15.59 -24.04
CA TYR A 150 4.31 16.25 -24.10
C TYR A 150 4.53 17.73 -24.38
N GLU A 151 4.38 18.09 -25.65
CA GLU A 151 4.72 19.41 -26.19
C GLU A 151 3.99 20.61 -25.53
N ASP A 152 2.92 20.42 -24.73
CA ASP A 152 2.11 21.56 -24.25
C ASP A 152 1.54 21.48 -22.81
N SER A 153 1.67 20.37 -22.06
CA SER A 153 1.16 20.33 -20.68
C SER A 153 1.71 19.18 -19.83
N LEU A 154 2.15 19.48 -18.60
CA LEU A 154 2.44 18.48 -17.56
C LEU A 154 1.11 17.95 -17.01
N VAL A 155 0.78 16.68 -17.28
CA VAL A 155 -0.33 15.98 -16.63
C VAL A 155 0.27 15.12 -15.52
N MET A 156 -0.04 15.47 -14.27
CA MET A 156 0.34 14.66 -13.12
C MET A 156 -0.74 13.61 -12.89
N ASP A 157 -0.43 12.35 -13.20
CA ASP A 157 -1.30 11.23 -12.88
C ASP A 157 -1.07 10.83 -11.41
N LEU A 158 -2.09 11.02 -10.59
CA LEU A 158 -2.10 10.62 -9.18
C LEU A 158 -2.89 9.31 -8.96
N THR A 159 -3.22 8.60 -10.04
CA THR A 159 -3.90 7.32 -9.97
C THR A 159 -2.98 6.30 -9.32
N VAL A 160 -3.52 5.58 -8.34
CA VAL A 160 -2.84 4.43 -7.73
C VAL A 160 -3.49 3.17 -8.23
N GLU A 161 -2.69 2.33 -8.89
CA GLU A 161 -3.07 0.97 -9.26
C GLU A 161 -2.40 0.00 -8.29
N PHE A 162 -3.20 -0.65 -7.45
CA PHE A 162 -2.70 -1.64 -6.49
C PHE A 162 -2.43 -2.96 -7.20
N ARG A 163 -1.16 -3.19 -7.55
CA ARG A 163 -0.73 -4.39 -8.27
C ARG A 163 -0.42 -5.53 -7.29
N ILE A 164 -1.46 -6.15 -6.76
CA ILE A 164 -1.38 -7.17 -5.70
C ILE A 164 -1.60 -8.61 -6.25
N ASP A 165 -2.02 -8.72 -7.51
CA ASP A 165 -2.39 -10.00 -8.12
C ASP A 165 -1.27 -11.04 -8.11
N GLU A 166 -0.02 -10.61 -8.35
CA GLU A 166 1.13 -11.52 -8.37
C GLU A 166 1.44 -12.06 -6.98
N GLU A 167 1.40 -11.20 -5.96
CA GLU A 167 1.62 -11.54 -4.56
C GLU A 167 0.50 -12.44 -4.03
N MET A 168 -0.76 -12.14 -4.38
CA MET A 168 -1.91 -12.98 -4.02
C MET A 168 -1.84 -14.35 -4.70
N ALA A 169 -1.50 -14.41 -5.99
CA ALA A 169 -1.32 -15.68 -6.69
C ALA A 169 -0.20 -16.52 -6.05
N ALA A 170 0.88 -15.90 -5.59
CA ALA A 170 1.96 -16.58 -4.89
C ALA A 170 1.50 -17.16 -3.54
N LEU A 171 0.72 -16.39 -2.77
CA LEU A 171 0.14 -16.82 -1.50
C LEU A 171 -0.84 -17.99 -1.69
N GLU A 172 -1.72 -17.91 -2.69
CA GLU A 172 -2.64 -18.98 -3.07
C GLU A 172 -1.91 -20.25 -3.52
N ALA A 173 -0.88 -20.10 -4.36
CA ALA A 173 -0.07 -21.22 -4.82
C ALA A 173 0.62 -21.93 -3.66
N TRP A 174 1.09 -21.19 -2.65
CA TRP A 174 1.65 -21.75 -1.42
C TRP A 174 0.60 -22.53 -0.63
N ALA A 175 -0.56 -21.96 -0.34
CA ALA A 175 -1.60 -22.63 0.44
C ALA A 175 -2.11 -23.91 -0.23
N ASN A 176 -2.22 -23.90 -1.56
CA ASN A 176 -2.58 -25.08 -2.34
C ASN A 176 -1.54 -26.20 -2.24
N ARG A 177 -0.24 -25.88 -2.08
CA ARG A 177 0.80 -26.89 -1.81
C ARG A 177 0.62 -27.49 -0.41
N GLN A 178 0.33 -26.66 0.59
CA GLN A 178 0.14 -27.13 1.97
C GLN A 178 -1.09 -28.02 2.14
N ASN A 179 -2.17 -27.73 1.42
CA ASN A 179 -3.38 -28.57 1.41
C ASN A 179 -3.09 -30.00 0.89
N ARG A 180 -2.17 -30.13 -0.07
CA ARG A 180 -1.80 -31.42 -0.68
C ARG A 180 -0.87 -32.25 0.19
N THR A 181 -0.07 -31.62 1.05
CA THR A 181 0.90 -32.29 1.93
C THR A 181 0.32 -32.64 3.30
N SER A 182 -0.55 -31.80 3.86
CA SER A 182 -1.05 -31.95 5.24
C SER A 182 -2.44 -32.58 5.34
N GLY A 183 -3.22 -32.66 4.26
CA GLY A 183 -4.61 -33.14 4.29
C GLY A 183 -5.57 -32.26 5.11
N GLY A 184 -5.09 -31.17 5.71
CA GLY A 184 -5.90 -30.13 6.36
C GLY A 184 -6.34 -29.09 5.34
N GLY A 185 -7.60 -28.65 5.38
CA GLY A 185 -8.25 -27.85 4.32
C GLY A 185 -7.74 -26.42 4.14
N TRP A 186 -6.59 -26.24 3.47
CA TRP A 186 -5.99 -24.92 3.18
C TRP A 186 -6.51 -24.26 1.89
N GLY A 187 -6.97 -25.04 0.91
CA GLY A 187 -7.18 -24.57 -0.48
C GLY A 187 -8.57 -24.00 -0.81
N GLY A 188 -9.54 -24.08 0.12
CA GLY A 188 -10.90 -23.55 -0.11
C GLY A 188 -11.10 -22.10 0.33
N LEU A 189 -10.28 -21.61 1.25
CA LEU A 189 -10.46 -20.31 1.91
C LEU A 189 -9.84 -19.15 1.12
N LEU A 190 -8.63 -19.32 0.56
CA LEU A 190 -7.94 -18.25 -0.18
C LEU A 190 -8.49 -18.02 -1.60
N GLY A 191 -8.97 -19.08 -2.28
CA GLY A 191 -9.57 -18.95 -3.61
C GLY A 191 -10.89 -18.16 -3.65
N ALA A 192 -11.53 -17.92 -2.51
CA ALA A 192 -12.67 -17.01 -2.40
C ALA A 192 -12.22 -15.54 -2.26
N PHE A 193 -11.01 -15.28 -1.77
CA PHE A 193 -10.44 -13.95 -1.58
C PHE A 193 -9.78 -13.41 -2.87
N GLY A 194 -9.07 -14.23 -3.65
CA GLY A 194 -8.27 -13.74 -4.79
C GLY A 194 -9.02 -13.41 -6.08
N LEU A 195 -10.25 -13.87 -6.28
CA LEU A 195 -10.94 -13.73 -7.59
C LEU A 195 -12.12 -12.74 -7.61
N GLY A 196 -12.69 -12.39 -6.45
CA GLY A 196 -13.97 -11.68 -6.39
C GLY A 196 -13.90 -10.18 -6.07
N TRP A 197 -12.84 -9.73 -5.39
CA TRP A 197 -12.85 -8.40 -4.76
C TRP A 197 -11.93 -7.39 -5.45
N TRP A 198 -10.73 -7.81 -5.87
CA TRP A 198 -9.77 -6.93 -6.57
C TRP A 198 -10.25 -6.49 -7.97
N MET A 199 -11.14 -7.26 -8.61
CA MET A 199 -11.74 -6.89 -9.89
C MET A 199 -13.04 -6.08 -9.76
N ALA A 200 -13.51 -5.79 -8.54
CA ALA A 200 -14.81 -5.13 -8.32
C ALA A 200 -14.71 -3.60 -8.18
N SER A 201 -13.53 -3.01 -8.41
CA SER A 201 -13.31 -1.56 -8.32
C SER A 201 -13.41 -0.81 -9.66
N ASP A 202 -13.97 -1.44 -10.71
CA ASP A 202 -14.31 -0.77 -11.98
C ASP A 202 -15.56 0.13 -11.87
#